data_AF-A0A1U7YAS9-F1
#
_entry.id   AF-A0A1U7YAS9-F1
#
_cell.length_a   1.000
_cell.length_b   1.000
_cell.length_c   1.000
_cell.angle_alpha   90.00
_cell.angle_beta   90.00
_cell.angle_gamma   90.00
#
_symmetry.space_group_name_H-M   'P 1'
#
loop_
_entity.id
_entity.type
_entity.pdbx_description
1 polymer ?
#
loop_
_entity_poly.entity_id
_entity_poly.type
_entity_poly.pdbx_seq_one_letter_code
_entity_poly.pdbx_strand_id
1 'polypeptide(L)'
;MRKDKAAVARSSKIKFADSDEHESSSEYEEEKELEEELADVTFEELQRARSDGSDTVYRKFNLEGKTGRANKNRPVEMSSKKPVSRFREIIQVPKKVTRDPRFESLCGQLNEEGFKKRYNFLYEDDLPAEKEDLKKQMKKSNDPEEVIELKNRIAWIDKQLKSAGVKHTEREILSEHKKKEREAAKQGKQPYYLKKSEIRKRKLVEKYKELKASGKLEAYIEKKRRKNASKDHRYLPYRRPGEPEN
;
A
#
# COMPACT_ATOMS: atom_id res chain seq x y z
N MET A 1 -4.22 -1.25 -9.66
CA MET A 1 -3.62 -0.13 -8.90
C MET A 1 -4.28 1.15 -9.38
N ARG A 2 -5.34 1.55 -8.68
CA ARG A 2 -5.97 2.85 -8.88
C ARG A 2 -4.97 3.89 -8.40
N LYS A 3 -4.60 4.82 -9.28
CA LYS A 3 -3.81 5.98 -8.90
C LYS A 3 -4.80 7.02 -8.42
N ASP A 4 -4.80 7.31 -7.13
CA ASP A 4 -5.55 8.43 -6.58
C ASP A 4 -4.87 9.70 -7.08
N LYS A 5 -5.56 10.39 -8.00
CA LYS A 5 -5.17 11.73 -8.42
C LYS A 5 -5.60 12.66 -7.29
N ALA A 6 -4.66 13.39 -6.69
CA ALA A 6 -4.96 14.46 -5.76
C ALA A 6 -5.86 15.48 -6.47
N ALA A 7 -7.09 15.64 -5.99
CA ALA A 7 -8.01 16.66 -6.46
C ALA A 7 -7.54 18.01 -5.90
N VAL A 8 -6.93 18.83 -6.76
CA VAL A 8 -6.69 20.24 -6.46
C VAL A 8 -8.05 20.93 -6.51
N ALA A 9 -8.54 21.37 -5.36
CA ALA A 9 -9.75 22.17 -5.24
C ALA A 9 -9.53 23.49 -5.99
N ARG A 10 -10.25 23.68 -7.10
CA ARG A 10 -10.33 24.98 -7.77
C ARG A 10 -11.39 25.81 -7.06
N SER A 11 -10.96 26.96 -6.54
CA SER A 11 -11.82 28.01 -5.98
C SER A 11 -12.89 28.40 -7.01
N SER A 12 -14.15 28.09 -6.71
CA SER A 12 -15.29 28.62 -7.44
C SER A 12 -15.51 30.06 -6.99
N LYS A 13 -15.26 31.01 -7.90
CA LYS A 13 -15.56 32.42 -7.69
C LYS A 13 -17.08 32.60 -7.66
N ILE A 14 -17.64 32.74 -6.45
CA ILE A 14 -19.04 33.06 -6.24
C ILE A 14 -19.25 34.51 -6.68
N LYS A 15 -20.18 34.73 -7.61
CA LYS A 15 -20.69 36.06 -7.95
C LYS A 15 -21.95 36.26 -7.12
N PHE A 16 -21.93 37.26 -6.23
CA PHE A 16 -23.11 37.67 -5.47
C PHE A 16 -23.95 38.58 -6.36
N ALA A 17 -25.22 38.21 -6.56
CA ALA A 17 -26.22 39.07 -7.14
C ALA A 17 -26.90 39.80 -5.99
N ASP A 18 -26.87 41.12 -6.08
CA ASP A 18 -27.45 42.08 -5.15
C ASP A 18 -28.98 42.00 -5.23
N SER A 19 -29.61 41.65 -4.11
CA SER A 19 -31.06 41.73 -3.91
C SER A 19 -31.29 42.01 -2.43
N ASP A 20 -31.27 43.29 -2.11
CA ASP A 20 -31.72 43.88 -0.85
C ASP A 20 -33.21 43.60 -0.63
N GLU A 21 -33.57 43.14 0.58
CA GLU A 21 -34.64 43.71 1.42
C GLU A 21 -34.99 42.77 2.60
N HIS A 22 -34.73 43.27 3.82
CA HIS A 22 -35.33 42.92 5.12
C HIS A 22 -34.94 41.62 5.89
N GLU A 23 -33.72 41.57 6.45
CA GLU A 23 -33.48 40.97 7.81
C GLU A 23 -32.12 41.39 8.45
N SER A 24 -31.63 42.61 8.17
CA SER A 24 -30.21 42.95 8.40
C SER A 24 -29.80 43.23 9.85
N SER A 25 -30.71 43.43 10.81
CA SER A 25 -30.32 44.00 12.13
C SER A 25 -29.87 42.97 13.17
N SER A 26 -30.21 41.68 13.04
CA SER A 26 -29.87 40.65 14.04
C SER A 26 -28.52 40.00 13.77
N GLU A 27 -28.12 39.85 12.51
CA GLU A 27 -26.87 39.18 12.14
C GLU A 27 -25.62 39.97 12.56
N TYR A 28 -25.65 41.31 12.51
CA TYR A 28 -24.50 42.13 12.93
C TYR A 28 -24.23 42.12 14.44
N GLU A 29 -25.26 41.87 15.25
CA GLU A 29 -25.06 41.75 16.71
C GLU A 29 -24.48 40.38 17.05
N GLU A 30 -24.92 39.31 16.38
CA GLU A 30 -24.34 37.97 16.53
C GLU A 30 -22.86 37.91 16.10
N GLU A 31 -22.49 38.63 15.03
CA GLU A 31 -21.09 38.69 14.57
C GLU A 31 -20.16 39.38 15.58
N LYS A 32 -20.64 40.45 16.23
CA LYS A 32 -19.85 41.17 17.24
C LYS A 32 -19.67 40.35 18.52
N GLU A 33 -20.73 39.68 18.98
CA GLU A 33 -20.65 38.79 20.14
C GLU A 33 -19.63 37.67 19.91
N LEU A 34 -19.59 37.09 18.71
CA LEU A 34 -18.60 36.07 18.35
C LEU A 34 -17.17 36.62 18.29
N GLU A 35 -16.99 37.85 17.80
CA GLU A 35 -15.67 38.50 17.74
C GLU A 35 -15.11 38.80 19.13
N GLU A 36 -15.97 39.22 20.06
CA GLU A 36 -15.62 39.41 21.48
C GLU A 36 -15.28 38.08 22.17
N GLU A 37 -16.04 37.01 21.93
CA GLU A 37 -15.74 35.68 22.50
C GLU A 37 -14.43 35.08 21.96
N LEU A 38 -14.12 35.30 20.67
CA LEU A 38 -12.88 34.82 20.05
C LEU A 38 -11.64 35.60 20.48
N ALA A 39 -11.81 36.86 20.92
CA ALA A 39 -10.71 37.70 21.39
C ALA A 39 -10.02 37.14 22.64
N ASP A 40 -10.76 36.42 23.48
CA ASP A 40 -10.26 35.82 24.73
C ASP A 40 -9.62 34.43 24.54
N VAL A 41 -9.80 33.79 23.37
CA VAL A 41 -9.28 32.44 23.12
C VAL A 41 -7.83 32.49 22.63
N THR A 42 -6.94 31.76 23.30
CA THR A 42 -5.52 31.73 22.93
C THR A 42 -5.28 30.96 21.62
N PHE A 43 -4.27 31.37 20.85
CA PHE A 43 -3.92 30.72 19.57
C PHE A 43 -3.62 29.21 19.71
N GLU A 44 -3.04 28.80 20.85
CA GLU A 44 -2.74 27.39 21.12
C GLU A 44 -4.03 26.55 21.27
N GLU A 45 -5.06 27.10 21.93
CA GLU A 45 -6.36 26.44 22.05
C GLU A 45 -7.06 26.30 20.70
N LEU A 46 -6.98 27.31 19.83
CA LEU A 46 -7.53 27.23 18.47
C LEU A 46 -6.84 26.13 17.64
N GLN A 47 -5.52 25.98 17.77
CA GLN A 47 -4.77 24.95 17.06
C GLN A 47 -5.09 23.54 17.59
N ARG A 48 -5.29 23.39 18.90
CA ARG A 48 -5.74 22.12 19.50
C ARG A 48 -7.17 21.77 19.07
N ALA A 49 -8.11 22.72 19.11
CA ALA A 49 -9.48 22.54 18.64
C ALA A 49 -9.56 22.04 17.20
N ARG A 50 -8.73 22.61 16.31
CA ARG A 50 -8.63 22.16 14.91
C ARG A 50 -8.06 20.73 14.77
N SER A 51 -7.21 20.31 15.70
CA SER A 51 -6.54 19.00 15.68
C SER A 51 -7.43 17.91 16.26
N ASP A 52 -8.09 18.20 17.37
CA ASP A 52 -8.90 17.27 18.16
C ASP A 52 -10.37 17.25 17.71
N GLY A 53 -10.81 18.29 16.97
CA GLY A 53 -12.19 18.46 16.53
C GLY A 53 -13.15 18.89 17.64
N SER A 54 -12.63 19.30 18.80
CA SER A 54 -13.39 19.90 19.88
C SER A 54 -13.65 21.37 19.58
N ASP A 55 -14.91 21.78 19.53
CA ASP A 55 -15.29 23.17 19.32
C ASP A 55 -14.82 24.02 20.52
N THR A 56 -14.08 25.10 20.28
CA THR A 56 -13.57 26.02 21.32
C THR A 56 -14.62 27.02 21.79
N VAL A 57 -15.64 27.24 20.97
CA VAL A 57 -16.74 28.12 21.32
C VAL A 57 -17.66 27.35 22.25
N TYR A 58 -17.79 27.83 23.49
CA TYR A 58 -18.89 27.43 24.35
C TYR A 58 -20.18 27.94 23.72
N ARG A 59 -20.70 27.21 22.73
CA ARG A 59 -22.05 27.44 22.22
C ARG A 59 -22.97 27.20 23.42
N LYS A 60 -23.43 28.27 24.07
CA LYS A 60 -24.49 28.20 25.08
C LYS A 60 -25.70 27.66 24.36
N PHE A 61 -25.86 26.34 24.33
CA PHE A 61 -27.13 25.75 24.00
C PHE A 61 -28.11 26.32 25.02
N ASN A 62 -29.05 27.15 24.58
CA ASN A 62 -30.16 27.59 25.40
C ASN A 62 -30.79 26.33 26.00
N LEU A 63 -30.49 26.09 27.28
CA LEU A 63 -31.05 24.99 28.08
C LEU A 63 -32.43 25.38 28.63
N GLU A 64 -33.09 26.34 27.99
CA GLU A 64 -34.47 26.68 28.28
C GLU A 64 -35.34 25.48 27.88
N GLY A 65 -35.71 24.68 28.89
CA GLY A 65 -36.59 23.52 28.72
C GLY A 65 -35.95 22.15 28.89
N LYS A 66 -34.88 22.00 29.69
CA LYS A 66 -34.60 20.69 30.28
C LYS A 66 -35.68 20.36 31.32
N THR A 67 -36.74 19.67 30.90
CA THR A 67 -37.70 19.04 31.82
C THR A 67 -36.98 17.92 32.57
N GLY A 68 -36.38 18.29 33.70
CA GLY A 68 -35.80 17.31 34.63
C GLY A 68 -36.86 16.28 35.04
N ARG A 69 -36.43 15.05 35.31
CA ARG A 69 -37.31 14.05 35.94
C ARG A 69 -37.77 14.62 37.28
N ALA A 70 -39.06 14.56 37.59
CA ALA A 70 -39.54 14.97 38.91
C ALA A 70 -39.00 14.06 40.04
N ASN A 71 -38.60 12.82 39.73
CA ASN A 71 -37.96 11.87 40.65
C ASN A 71 -36.91 11.02 39.91
N LYS A 72 -35.81 10.65 40.57
CA LYS A 72 -34.67 9.90 40.01
C LYS A 72 -35.09 8.54 39.45
N ASN A 73 -36.12 7.92 40.01
CA ASN A 73 -36.60 6.59 39.65
C ASN A 73 -37.69 6.61 38.56
N ARG A 74 -38.03 7.76 37.98
CA ARG A 74 -39.05 7.88 36.91
C ARG A 74 -38.40 8.00 35.52
N PRO A 75 -38.94 7.33 34.49
CA PRO A 75 -38.51 7.58 33.11
C PRO A 75 -38.78 9.03 32.65
N VAL A 76 -38.04 9.47 31.64
CA VAL A 76 -38.26 10.78 30.97
C VAL A 76 -39.17 10.53 29.77
N GLU A 77 -40.26 11.29 29.69
CA GLU A 77 -41.10 11.31 28.51
C GLU A 77 -40.46 12.21 27.44
N MET A 78 -40.25 11.66 26.24
CA MET A 78 -39.68 12.36 25.09
C MET A 78 -40.72 12.37 23.96
N SER A 79 -40.85 13.50 23.26
CA SER A 79 -41.76 13.59 22.10
C SER A 79 -41.29 12.66 20.97
N SER A 80 -42.23 11.92 20.39
CA SER A 80 -41.99 11.06 19.21
C SER A 80 -41.56 11.84 17.96
N LYS A 81 -41.77 13.18 17.94
CA LYS A 81 -41.34 14.06 16.86
C LYS A 81 -39.85 14.41 16.91
N LYS A 82 -39.15 14.15 18.02
CA LYS A 82 -37.71 14.39 18.12
C LYS A 82 -36.95 13.23 17.47
N PRO A 83 -36.28 13.42 16.32
CA PRO A 83 -35.54 12.35 15.67
C PRO A 83 -34.35 11.96 16.55
N VAL A 84 -34.08 10.65 16.66
CA VAL A 84 -32.89 10.15 17.35
C VAL A 84 -31.67 10.45 16.46
N SER A 85 -30.62 11.04 17.04
CA SER A 85 -29.34 11.20 16.35
C SER A 85 -28.82 9.83 15.89
N ARG A 86 -28.46 9.71 14.61
CA ARG A 86 -27.85 8.49 14.06
C ARG A 86 -26.35 8.40 14.36
N PHE A 87 -25.74 9.51 14.77
CA PHE A 87 -24.32 9.61 15.04
C PHE A 87 -24.06 9.43 16.52
N ARG A 88 -23.32 8.38 16.89
CA ARG A 88 -22.76 8.27 18.24
C ARG A 88 -21.58 9.22 18.32
N GLU A 89 -21.58 10.11 19.30
CA GLU A 89 -20.39 10.90 19.64
C GLU A 89 -19.30 9.96 20.17
N ILE A 90 -18.39 9.57 19.29
CA ILE A 90 -17.22 8.78 19.65
C ILE A 90 -16.18 9.76 20.16
N ILE A 91 -16.11 9.95 21.48
CA ILE A 91 -15.00 10.67 22.11
C ILE A 91 -13.73 9.87 21.80
N GLN A 92 -12.84 10.42 20.98
CA GLN A 92 -11.58 9.77 20.63
C GLN A 92 -10.64 9.83 21.85
N VAL A 93 -10.71 8.82 22.71
CA VAL A 93 -9.74 8.67 23.80
C VAL A 93 -8.36 8.37 23.18
N PRO A 94 -7.28 9.09 23.59
CA PRO A 94 -5.94 8.84 23.08
C PRO A 94 -5.54 7.38 23.39
N LYS A 95 -5.44 6.58 22.33
CA LYS A 95 -5.06 5.17 22.44
C LYS A 95 -3.58 5.07 22.80
N LYS A 96 -3.25 4.39 23.90
CA LYS A 96 -1.87 4.02 24.21
C LYS A 96 -1.39 2.97 23.21
N VAL A 97 -0.56 3.38 22.25
CA VAL A 97 0.05 2.47 21.27
C VAL A 97 1.37 1.96 21.84
N THR A 98 1.47 0.67 22.11
CA THR A 98 2.75 0.03 22.46
C THR A 98 3.69 0.13 21.25
N ARG A 99 4.83 0.80 21.42
CA ARG A 99 5.79 1.00 20.34
C ARG A 99 6.87 -0.09 20.45
N ASP A 100 6.89 -1.01 19.49
CA ASP A 100 7.95 -1.99 19.34
C ASP A 100 8.99 -1.40 18.38
N PRO A 101 10.26 -1.22 18.80
CA PRO A 101 11.29 -0.60 17.99
C PRO A 101 11.52 -1.33 16.65
N ARG A 102 11.17 -2.61 16.55
CA ARG A 102 11.26 -3.37 15.28
C ARG A 102 10.18 -2.96 14.28
N PHE A 103 9.04 -2.50 14.78
CA PHE A 103 7.86 -2.15 13.99
C PHE A 103 7.57 -0.64 14.02
N GLU A 104 8.46 0.13 14.65
CA GLU A 104 8.31 1.56 14.78
C GLU A 104 8.78 2.26 13.51
N SER A 105 7.96 3.19 13.02
CA SER A 105 8.25 3.98 11.80
C SER A 105 9.54 4.80 11.90
N LEU A 106 10.02 5.06 13.12
CA LEU A 106 11.25 5.82 13.39
C LEU A 106 12.52 4.97 13.23
N CYS A 107 12.43 3.64 13.20
CA CYS A 107 13.59 2.73 13.15
C CYS A 107 14.24 2.61 11.76
N GLY A 108 13.83 3.46 10.80
CA GLY A 108 14.41 3.51 9.46
C GLY A 108 13.89 2.43 8.51
N GLN A 109 14.36 2.47 7.26
CA GLN A 109 13.94 1.53 6.19
C GLN A 109 14.99 0.42 5.99
N LEU A 110 14.53 -0.79 5.64
CA LEU A 110 15.42 -1.91 5.38
C LEU A 110 16.27 -1.67 4.12
N ASN A 111 17.59 -1.56 4.33
CA ASN A 111 18.57 -1.54 3.26
C ASN A 111 18.80 -2.96 2.70
N GLU A 112 17.95 -3.40 1.76
CA GLU A 112 18.02 -4.74 1.16
C GLU A 112 19.40 -5.05 0.55
N GLU A 113 20.04 -4.06 -0.07
CA GLU A 113 21.35 -4.23 -0.72
C GLU A 113 22.47 -4.45 0.31
N GLY A 114 22.50 -3.62 1.36
CA GLY A 114 23.47 -3.74 2.44
C GLY A 114 23.29 -5.03 3.23
N PHE A 115 22.05 -5.42 3.51
CA PHE A 115 21.73 -6.70 4.14
C PHE A 115 22.28 -7.86 3.31
N LYS A 116 21.97 -7.91 2.01
CA LYS A 116 22.44 -9.00 1.15
C LYS A 116 23.96 -9.08 1.03
N LYS A 117 24.65 -7.96 0.99
CA LYS A 117 26.12 -7.95 0.99
C LYS A 117 26.70 -8.52 2.28
N ARG A 118 26.13 -8.17 3.44
CA ARG A 118 26.59 -8.67 4.75
C ARG A 118 26.31 -10.17 4.92
N TYR A 119 25.20 -10.66 4.38
CA TYR A 119 24.78 -12.05 4.49
C TYR A 119 24.98 -12.83 3.18
N ASN A 120 25.98 -12.47 2.38
CA ASN A 120 26.23 -13.10 1.09
C ASN A 120 26.74 -14.55 1.25
N PHE A 121 27.51 -14.81 2.30
CA PHE A 121 28.05 -16.13 2.67
C PHE A 121 26.96 -17.21 2.78
N LEU A 122 25.75 -16.83 3.20
CA LEU A 122 24.61 -17.75 3.24
C LEU A 122 24.28 -18.33 1.86
N TYR A 123 24.38 -17.52 0.81
CA TYR A 123 24.01 -17.90 -0.54
C TYR A 123 25.17 -18.53 -1.32
N GLU A 124 26.40 -18.12 -1.04
CA GLU A 124 27.60 -18.60 -1.72
C GLU A 124 28.14 -19.90 -1.13
N ASP A 125 28.17 -20.02 0.21
CA ASP A 125 28.86 -21.10 0.90
C ASP A 125 27.89 -22.01 1.67
N ASP A 126 27.12 -21.45 2.61
CA ASP A 126 26.35 -22.25 3.58
C ASP A 126 25.21 -23.05 2.92
N LEU A 127 24.36 -22.40 2.10
CA LEU A 127 23.22 -23.07 1.46
C LEU A 127 23.66 -24.15 0.45
N PRO A 128 24.67 -23.93 -0.41
CA PRO A 128 25.22 -24.99 -1.24
C PRO A 128 25.81 -26.15 -0.43
N ALA A 129 26.57 -25.88 0.62
CA ALA A 129 27.12 -26.91 1.50
C ALA A 129 26.01 -27.72 2.20
N GLU A 130 25.01 -27.04 2.78
CA GLU A 130 23.84 -27.67 3.39
C GLU A 130 23.11 -28.58 2.38
N LYS A 131 22.94 -28.12 1.14
CA LYS A 131 22.32 -28.92 0.08
C LYS A 131 23.12 -30.19 -0.24
N GLU A 132 24.45 -30.13 -0.22
CA GLU A 132 25.29 -31.31 -0.43
C GLU A 132 25.19 -32.30 0.72
N ASP A 133 25.16 -31.81 1.95
CA ASP A 133 25.04 -32.65 3.14
C ASP A 133 23.65 -33.30 3.24
N LEU A 134 22.58 -32.57 2.92
CA LEU A 134 21.23 -33.12 2.81
C LEU A 134 21.15 -34.20 1.72
N LYS A 135 21.85 -34.04 0.61
CA LYS A 135 21.94 -35.11 -0.42
C LYS A 135 22.69 -36.33 0.09
N LYS A 136 23.74 -36.16 0.90
CA LYS A 136 24.46 -37.29 1.53
C LYS A 136 23.56 -37.99 2.54
N GLN A 137 22.81 -37.25 3.36
CA GLN A 137 21.84 -37.80 4.31
C GLN A 137 20.74 -38.57 3.59
N MET A 138 20.17 -38.01 2.51
CA MET A 138 19.12 -38.67 1.72
C MET A 138 19.58 -39.99 1.07
N LYS A 139 20.89 -40.15 0.81
CA LYS A 139 21.46 -41.41 0.32
C LYS A 139 21.66 -42.45 1.43
N LYS A 140 21.71 -42.02 2.70
CA LYS A 140 21.96 -42.87 3.86
C LYS A 140 20.66 -43.27 4.56
N SER A 141 19.65 -42.40 4.55
CA SER A 141 18.35 -42.69 5.16
C SER A 141 17.54 -43.62 4.27
N ASN A 142 16.91 -44.60 4.90
CA ASN A 142 15.95 -45.51 4.25
C ASN A 142 14.50 -45.19 4.64
N ASP A 143 14.31 -44.41 5.71
CA ASP A 143 12.99 -44.05 6.21
C ASP A 143 12.26 -43.11 5.22
N PRO A 144 11.05 -43.46 4.79
CA PRO A 144 10.37 -42.74 3.73
C PRO A 144 9.99 -41.31 4.12
N GLU A 145 9.59 -41.09 5.38
CA GLU A 145 9.23 -39.77 5.90
C GLU A 145 10.44 -38.84 5.95
N GLU A 146 11.57 -39.32 6.48
CA GLU A 146 12.82 -38.54 6.52
C GLU A 146 13.29 -38.16 5.11
N VAL A 147 13.20 -39.09 4.15
CA VAL A 147 13.55 -38.83 2.75
C VAL A 147 12.65 -37.74 2.15
N ILE A 148 11.37 -37.68 2.52
CA ILE A 148 10.46 -36.63 2.08
C ILE A 148 10.86 -35.28 2.68
N GLU A 149 11.15 -35.22 3.97
CA GLU A 149 11.60 -33.99 4.64
C GLU A 149 12.90 -33.44 4.04
N LEU A 150 13.89 -34.31 3.81
CA LEU A 150 15.15 -33.96 3.17
C LEU A 150 14.94 -33.42 1.74
N LYS A 151 14.05 -34.04 0.96
CA LYS A 151 13.68 -33.54 -0.38
C LYS A 151 13.01 -32.17 -0.31
N ASN A 152 12.11 -31.97 0.64
CA ASN A 152 11.43 -30.69 0.85
C ASN A 152 12.43 -29.58 1.21
N ARG A 153 13.40 -29.91 2.07
CA ARG A 153 14.47 -28.98 2.45
C ARG A 153 15.36 -28.61 1.26
N ILE A 154 15.80 -29.60 0.47
CA ILE A 154 16.58 -29.36 -0.76
C ILE A 154 15.80 -28.47 -1.74
N ALA A 155 14.50 -28.75 -1.94
CA ALA A 155 13.64 -27.95 -2.82
C ALA A 155 13.48 -26.50 -2.31
N TRP A 156 13.43 -26.31 -1.00
CA TRP A 156 13.42 -24.97 -0.39
C TRP A 156 14.73 -24.22 -0.66
N ILE A 157 15.88 -24.87 -0.49
CA ILE A 157 17.20 -24.27 -0.80
C ILE A 157 17.27 -23.90 -2.28
N ASP A 158 16.87 -24.79 -3.18
CA ASP A 158 16.85 -24.52 -4.63
C ASP A 158 15.95 -23.34 -4.99
N LYS A 159 14.80 -23.23 -4.32
CA LYS A 159 13.89 -22.09 -4.49
C LYS A 159 14.53 -20.79 -4.02
N GLN A 160 15.24 -20.80 -2.88
CA GLN A 160 15.96 -19.63 -2.38
C GLN A 160 17.03 -19.16 -3.37
N LEU A 161 17.94 -20.04 -3.78
CA LEU A 161 19.02 -19.74 -4.72
C LEU A 161 18.47 -19.22 -6.06
N LYS A 162 17.43 -19.87 -6.60
CA LYS A 162 16.80 -19.43 -7.85
C LYS A 162 16.13 -18.07 -7.73
N SER A 163 15.46 -17.79 -6.62
CA SER A 163 14.82 -16.49 -6.40
C SER A 163 15.83 -15.36 -6.24
N ALA A 164 16.98 -15.66 -5.62
CA ALA A 164 18.08 -14.73 -5.48
C ALA A 164 18.68 -14.36 -6.85
N GLY A 165 18.95 -15.36 -7.71
CA GLY A 165 19.46 -15.16 -9.07
C GLY A 165 18.56 -14.28 -9.92
N VAL A 166 17.24 -14.50 -9.92
CA VAL A 166 16.31 -13.64 -10.68
C VAL A 166 16.37 -12.20 -10.19
N LYS A 167 16.36 -11.95 -8.88
CA LYS A 167 16.46 -10.58 -8.35
C LYS A 167 17.82 -9.93 -8.64
N HIS A 168 18.88 -10.74 -8.79
CA HIS A 168 20.22 -10.28 -9.10
C HIS A 168 20.29 -9.69 -10.52
N THR A 169 19.82 -10.43 -11.53
CA THR A 169 19.83 -9.96 -12.93
C THR A 169 19.06 -8.65 -13.10
N GLU A 170 17.91 -8.52 -12.43
CA GLU A 170 17.15 -7.26 -12.47
C GLU A 170 17.94 -6.06 -11.92
N ARG A 171 18.73 -6.29 -10.87
CA ARG A 171 19.54 -5.24 -10.22
C ARG A 171 20.78 -4.94 -11.03
N GLU A 172 21.40 -5.94 -11.66
CA GLU A 172 22.53 -5.76 -12.58
C GLU A 172 22.13 -4.87 -13.75
N ILE A 173 21.02 -5.16 -14.43
CA ILE A 173 20.48 -4.32 -15.52
C ILE A 173 20.34 -2.87 -15.07
N LEU A 174 19.78 -2.64 -13.88
CA LEU A 174 19.57 -1.31 -13.33
C LEU A 174 20.88 -0.62 -12.95
N SER A 175 21.81 -1.37 -12.36
CA SER A 175 23.13 -0.88 -11.96
C SER A 175 23.95 -0.48 -13.18
N GLU A 176 24.03 -1.33 -14.20
CA GLU A 176 24.69 -1.04 -15.47
C GLU A 176 24.10 0.18 -16.16
N HIS A 177 22.76 0.29 -16.18
CA HIS A 177 22.12 1.47 -16.73
C HIS A 177 22.47 2.73 -15.95
N LYS A 178 22.36 2.70 -14.61
CA LYS A 178 22.74 3.83 -13.77
C LYS A 178 24.20 4.23 -13.95
N LYS A 179 25.11 3.27 -14.16
CA LYS A 179 26.53 3.55 -14.44
C LYS A 179 26.69 4.29 -15.78
N LYS A 180 26.09 3.77 -16.85
CA LYS A 180 26.12 4.40 -18.20
C LYS A 180 25.54 5.81 -18.19
N GLU A 181 24.41 6.01 -17.52
CA GLU A 181 23.78 7.33 -17.43
C GLU A 181 24.59 8.30 -16.56
N ARG A 182 25.26 7.80 -15.51
CA ARG A 182 26.18 8.61 -14.71
C ARG A 182 27.38 9.08 -15.54
N GLU A 183 27.91 8.23 -16.41
CA GLU A 183 28.99 8.60 -17.34
C GLU A 183 28.52 9.60 -18.39
N ALA A 184 27.34 9.40 -18.98
CA ALA A 184 26.74 10.34 -19.92
C ALA A 184 26.44 11.70 -19.27
N ALA A 185 25.96 11.71 -18.03
CA ALA A 185 25.72 12.93 -17.26
C ALA A 185 27.02 13.66 -16.92
N LYS A 186 28.11 12.94 -16.60
CA LYS A 186 29.45 13.54 -16.46
C LYS A 186 29.92 14.22 -17.75
N GLN A 187 29.52 13.69 -18.91
CA GLN A 187 29.79 14.30 -20.22
C GLN A 187 28.82 15.46 -20.55
N GLY A 188 27.90 15.83 -19.65
CA GLY A 188 26.95 16.93 -19.82
C GLY A 188 25.64 16.56 -20.53
N LYS A 189 25.41 15.27 -20.85
CA LYS A 189 24.12 14.82 -21.41
C LYS A 189 23.07 14.73 -20.30
N GLN A 190 21.80 14.92 -20.66
CA GLN A 190 20.71 14.76 -19.70
C GLN A 190 20.56 13.28 -19.29
N PRO A 191 20.49 12.96 -17.99
CA PRO A 191 20.34 11.59 -17.53
C PRO A 191 18.98 11.01 -17.92
N TYR A 192 18.99 9.85 -18.58
CA TYR A 192 17.78 9.11 -18.92
C TYR A 192 17.48 8.06 -17.85
N TYR A 193 16.19 7.78 -17.60
CA TYR A 193 15.77 6.71 -16.70
C TYR A 193 14.89 5.72 -17.45
N LEU A 194 15.24 4.44 -17.41
CA LEU A 194 14.48 3.40 -18.12
C LEU A 194 13.03 3.36 -17.67
N LYS A 195 12.15 3.25 -18.65
CA LYS A 195 10.75 2.92 -18.40
C LYS A 195 10.65 1.48 -17.88
N LYS A 196 9.61 1.20 -17.08
CA LYS A 196 9.33 -0.16 -16.57
C LYS A 196 9.17 -1.20 -17.70
N SER A 197 8.65 -0.78 -18.86
CA SER A 197 8.53 -1.63 -20.06
C SER A 197 9.88 -2.01 -20.65
N GLU A 198 10.83 -1.07 -20.72
CA GLU A 198 12.18 -1.29 -21.23
C GLU A 198 12.98 -2.20 -20.30
N ILE A 199 12.85 -2.02 -18.99
CA ILE A 199 13.41 -2.94 -17.99
C ILE A 199 12.93 -4.37 -18.22
N ARG A 200 11.62 -4.56 -18.45
CA ARG A 200 11.06 -5.89 -18.75
C ARG A 200 11.60 -6.48 -20.06
N LYS A 201 11.78 -5.66 -21.10
CA LYS A 201 12.38 -6.10 -22.37
C LYS A 201 13.82 -6.57 -22.18
N ARG A 202 14.64 -5.81 -21.44
CA ARG A 202 16.04 -6.19 -21.13
C ARG A 202 16.12 -7.51 -20.37
N LYS A 203 15.33 -7.66 -19.30
CA LYS A 203 15.19 -8.92 -18.55
C LYS A 203 14.79 -10.09 -19.44
N LEU A 204 13.87 -9.88 -20.38
CA LEU A 204 13.43 -10.92 -21.30
C LEU A 204 14.55 -11.33 -22.26
N VAL A 205 15.34 -10.38 -22.75
CA VAL A 205 16.50 -10.63 -23.62
C VAL A 205 17.56 -11.45 -22.89
N GLU A 206 17.93 -11.08 -21.66
CA GLU A 206 18.89 -11.85 -20.84
C GLU A 206 18.39 -13.27 -20.59
N LYS A 207 17.12 -13.41 -20.20
CA LYS A 207 16.51 -14.73 -20.02
C LYS A 207 16.55 -15.58 -21.29
N TYR A 208 16.34 -15.00 -22.47
CA TYR A 208 16.46 -15.73 -23.73
C TYR A 208 17.91 -16.13 -24.03
N LYS A 209 18.89 -15.29 -23.70
CA LYS A 209 20.32 -15.64 -23.82
C LYS A 209 20.67 -16.81 -22.90
N GLU A 210 20.26 -16.77 -21.64
CA GLU A 210 20.44 -17.87 -20.68
C GLU A 210 19.82 -19.18 -21.18
N LEU A 211 18.57 -19.12 -21.66
CA LEU A 211 17.87 -20.31 -22.19
C LEU A 211 18.48 -20.83 -23.48
N LYS A 212 19.02 -19.94 -24.32
CA LYS A 212 19.76 -20.33 -25.53
C LYS A 212 21.05 -21.04 -25.16
N ALA A 213 21.81 -20.50 -24.21
CA ALA A 213 23.02 -21.12 -23.69
C ALA A 213 22.74 -22.49 -23.03
N SER A 214 21.60 -22.62 -22.34
CA SER A 214 21.20 -23.88 -21.72
C SER A 214 20.53 -24.88 -22.68
N GLY A 215 20.34 -24.54 -23.96
CA GLY A 215 19.65 -25.37 -24.95
C GLY A 215 18.14 -25.56 -24.70
N LYS A 216 17.51 -24.79 -23.80
CA LYS A 216 16.09 -24.94 -23.39
C LYS A 216 15.17 -23.91 -24.05
N LEU A 217 15.67 -23.18 -25.03
CA LEU A 217 14.97 -22.08 -25.68
C LEU A 217 13.72 -22.56 -26.43
N GLU A 218 13.83 -23.60 -27.25
CA GLU A 218 12.72 -24.12 -28.06
C GLU A 218 11.59 -24.64 -27.17
N ALA A 219 11.91 -25.45 -26.17
CA ALA A 219 10.94 -25.93 -25.19
C ALA A 219 10.24 -24.78 -24.44
N TYR A 220 10.95 -23.69 -24.14
CA TYR A 220 10.35 -22.50 -23.53
C TYR A 220 9.41 -21.76 -24.47
N ILE A 221 9.78 -21.62 -25.75
CA ILE A 221 8.94 -21.01 -26.80
C ILE A 221 7.69 -21.85 -27.01
N GLU A 222 7.83 -23.17 -27.08
CA GLU A 222 6.71 -24.08 -27.28
C GLU A 222 5.72 -24.02 -26.09
N LYS A 223 6.26 -24.04 -24.86
CA LYS A 223 5.44 -23.84 -23.66
C LYS A 223 4.75 -22.47 -23.64
N LYS A 224 5.37 -21.43 -24.21
CA LYS A 224 4.76 -20.11 -24.37
C LYS A 224 3.67 -20.09 -25.43
N ARG A 225 3.89 -20.74 -26.58
CA ARG A 225 2.90 -20.92 -27.65
C ARG A 225 1.66 -21.64 -27.12
N ARG A 226 1.83 -22.80 -26.48
CA ARG A 226 0.72 -23.56 -25.86
C ARG A 226 -0.05 -22.74 -24.83
N LYS A 227 0.62 -21.95 -24.00
CA LYS A 227 -0.03 -21.07 -23.01
C LYS A 227 -0.79 -19.91 -23.65
N ASN A 228 -0.30 -19.36 -24.75
CA ASN A 228 -1.00 -18.30 -25.48
C ASN A 228 -2.22 -18.88 -26.21
N ALA A 229 -2.06 -19.99 -26.93
CA ALA A 229 -3.17 -20.70 -27.55
C ALA A 229 -4.27 -21.03 -26.53
N SER A 230 -3.93 -21.61 -25.37
CA SER A 230 -4.91 -21.88 -24.32
C SER A 230 -5.64 -20.63 -23.79
N LYS A 231 -5.01 -19.45 -23.83
CA LYS A 231 -5.69 -18.18 -23.47
C LYS A 231 -6.58 -17.69 -24.59
N ASP A 232 -6.17 -17.85 -25.83
CA ASP A 232 -6.95 -17.46 -27.01
C ASP A 232 -8.22 -18.33 -27.10
N HIS A 233 -8.10 -19.62 -26.80
CA HIS A 233 -9.23 -20.56 -26.65
C HIS A 233 -10.26 -20.15 -25.59
N ARG A 234 -9.90 -19.31 -24.59
CA ARG A 234 -10.87 -18.80 -23.60
C ARG A 234 -11.89 -17.85 -24.22
N TYR A 235 -11.49 -17.14 -25.27
CA TYR A 235 -12.34 -16.18 -25.97
C TYR A 235 -13.03 -16.77 -27.20
N LEU A 236 -12.72 -18.03 -27.53
CA LEU A 236 -13.43 -18.77 -28.56
C LEU A 236 -14.71 -19.37 -27.97
N PRO A 237 -15.85 -19.29 -28.69
CA PRO A 237 -17.07 -19.94 -28.26
C PRO A 237 -16.85 -21.45 -28.13
N TYR A 238 -17.40 -22.04 -27.07
CA TYR A 238 -17.34 -23.48 -26.90
C TYR A 238 -18.18 -24.15 -27.99
N ARG A 239 -17.61 -25.17 -28.63
CA ARG A 239 -18.31 -25.94 -29.66
C ARG A 239 -19.55 -26.59 -29.05
N ARG A 240 -20.69 -26.52 -29.74
CA ARG A 240 -21.89 -27.23 -29.32
C ARG A 240 -21.63 -28.74 -29.44
N PRO A 241 -21.98 -29.56 -28.42
CA PRO A 241 -21.84 -31.00 -28.52
C PRO A 241 -22.74 -31.51 -29.66
N GLY A 242 -22.15 -32.04 -30.73
CA GLY A 242 -22.89 -32.67 -31.84
C GLY A 242 -22.47 -32.29 -33.27
N GLU A 243 -21.63 -31.28 -33.50
CA GLU A 243 -21.13 -31.00 -34.85
C GLU A 243 -19.95 -31.93 -35.23
N PRO A 244 -19.92 -32.55 -36.43
CA PRO A 244 -18.78 -33.34 -36.91
C PRO A 244 -17.56 -32.44 -37.23
N GLU A 245 -16.34 -32.96 -37.07
CA GLU A 245 -15.11 -32.26 -37.47
C GLU A 245 -14.98 -32.32 -38.99
N ASN A 246 -14.84 -31.16 -39.65
CA ASN A 246 -14.34 -31.07 -41.03
C ASN A 246 -12.84 -30.87 -41.00
#